data_AF-A0A4R6JQS9-F1
#
_entry.id   AF-A0A4R6JQS9-F1
#
_cell.length_a   1.000
_cell.length_b   1.000
_cell.length_c   1.000
_cell.angle_alpha   90.00
_cell.angle_beta   90.00
_cell.angle_gamma   90.00
#
_symmetry.space_group_name_H-M   'P 1'
#
loop_
_entity.id
_entity.type
_entity.pdbx_description
1 polymer ?
#
loop_
_entity_poly.entity_id
_entity_poly.type
_entity_poly.pdbx_seq_one_letter_code
_entity_poly.pdbx_strand_id
1 'polypeptide(L)'
;MSLLDRLGHPDDEVRLEAARVAAGSGELGLVDKLLDLALHDNAEVRTIGGIAEVYEHVGDAAAGALGKILGRRNGLDPRIRAVALDLDQDDDRVASLLYYLGARYEPLRQELETHAEDQVRLRAIRAVLSIHRTTEFGARFLTDTSAAVRVEALNVARGHDSEVYLRFLRDDPSPRVREVAARSLRFSPAIGSEPFIAAARVENDPAVRIMLLSCLTYRRRDRANVLAIVAFLADAAVYVRRAARDALRTVDDATVGAAVAFRVLIEPDDAEMCGLLHQKHLLTHAPGLRDLLERLLRYKGRDRYWHVLPIALAVPGPPDEPARGDPADGLDEPQRTRLHREALRQAVTVIEPCVARAPDHGEAGALASLVAWLAAPSQSTRAALVAVLEAENGTHPSKINHVWDCLRAAVSGDVQYALRTGQRVAAEAARRDQASRELDPARGPVIAARRAYALARLAQAYTARLIRAGADPMPPGRLCRLLLDGEDPVEALNEAAAVPDITYGDVLVAHTSDGRTVSLGYNWPAALSARFQPERASLLVLCAECGTWHRAEGAIAWEYVDDDHYAGADHGFVGTLHGACPTCGADRYVQVRLTVTRSRIDDSAEAVWDERADR
;
A
#
# COMPACT_ATOMS: atom_id res chain seq x y z
N MET A 1 3.73 -21.64 -63.50
CA MET A 1 4.02 -21.98 -62.09
C MET A 1 2.96 -22.97 -61.65
N SER A 2 3.35 -24.15 -61.15
CA SER A 2 2.36 -25.13 -60.67
C SER A 2 1.63 -24.60 -59.43
N LEU A 3 0.50 -25.20 -59.07
CA LEU A 3 -0.23 -24.78 -57.87
C LEU A 3 0.60 -25.02 -56.60
N LEU A 4 1.36 -26.10 -56.56
CA LEU A 4 2.29 -26.42 -55.48
C LEU A 4 3.38 -25.34 -55.33
N ASP A 5 3.95 -24.88 -56.46
CA ASP A 5 4.94 -23.79 -56.45
C ASP A 5 4.34 -22.49 -55.94
N ARG A 6 3.08 -22.19 -56.32
CA ARG A 6 2.38 -20.98 -55.86
C ARG A 6 2.09 -21.00 -54.36
N LEU A 7 1.81 -22.17 -53.78
CA LEU A 7 1.64 -22.33 -52.33
C LEU A 7 2.95 -22.14 -51.55
N GLY A 8 4.11 -22.31 -52.18
CA GLY A 8 5.43 -22.03 -51.59
C GLY A 8 5.99 -20.65 -51.93
N HIS A 9 5.21 -19.77 -52.54
CA HIS A 9 5.70 -18.49 -53.04
C HIS A 9 6.01 -17.51 -51.89
N PRO A 10 7.07 -16.68 -51.97
CA PRO A 10 7.41 -15.73 -50.89
C PRO A 10 6.38 -14.62 -50.68
N ASP A 11 5.56 -14.32 -51.70
CA ASP A 11 4.48 -13.33 -51.64
C ASP A 11 3.20 -13.92 -51.04
N ASP A 12 2.70 -13.29 -49.98
CA ASP A 12 1.54 -13.70 -49.20
C ASP A 12 0.24 -13.66 -50.02
N GLU A 13 0.07 -12.67 -50.91
CA GLU A 13 -1.09 -12.57 -51.81
C GLU A 13 -1.14 -13.76 -52.78
N VAL A 14 0.03 -14.15 -53.29
CA VAL A 14 0.15 -15.30 -54.19
C VAL A 14 -0.19 -16.60 -53.48
N ARG A 15 0.26 -16.77 -52.22
CA ARG A 15 -0.07 -17.94 -51.40
C ARG A 15 -1.56 -17.99 -51.04
N LEU A 16 -2.15 -16.85 -50.65
CA LEU A 16 -3.59 -16.76 -50.36
C LEU A 16 -4.43 -17.18 -51.59
N GLU A 17 -4.12 -16.62 -52.75
CA GLU A 17 -4.84 -16.94 -53.97
C GLU A 17 -4.62 -18.40 -54.40
N ALA A 18 -3.41 -18.93 -54.22
CA ALA A 18 -3.13 -20.34 -54.46
C ALA A 18 -3.95 -21.27 -53.56
N ALA A 19 -4.10 -20.93 -52.27
CA ALA A 19 -4.93 -21.70 -51.34
C ALA A 19 -6.42 -21.70 -51.75
N ARG A 20 -6.95 -20.55 -52.20
CA ARG A 20 -8.33 -20.47 -52.72
C ARG A 20 -8.53 -21.33 -53.96
N VAL A 21 -7.60 -21.29 -54.91
CA VAL A 21 -7.66 -22.13 -56.12
C VAL A 21 -7.52 -23.61 -55.76
N ALA A 22 -6.65 -23.96 -54.80
CA ALA A 22 -6.49 -25.32 -54.30
C ALA A 22 -7.83 -25.91 -53.82
N ALA A 23 -8.62 -25.09 -53.13
CA ALA A 23 -9.94 -25.46 -52.60
C ALA A 23 -10.92 -25.91 -53.70
N GLY A 24 -10.80 -25.37 -54.93
CA GLY A 24 -11.59 -25.78 -56.08
C GLY A 24 -11.07 -27.05 -56.76
N SER A 25 -9.75 -27.19 -56.87
CA SER A 25 -9.08 -28.27 -57.60
C SER A 25 -9.39 -29.67 -57.05
N GLY A 26 -9.35 -29.85 -55.72
CA GLY A 26 -9.48 -31.16 -55.09
C GLY A 26 -8.24 -32.06 -55.21
N GLU A 27 -7.10 -31.53 -55.64
CA GLU A 27 -5.88 -32.33 -55.85
C GLU A 27 -5.28 -32.84 -54.53
N LEU A 28 -5.17 -34.16 -54.40
CA LEU A 28 -4.65 -34.81 -53.18
C LEU A 28 -3.16 -34.54 -52.92
N GLY A 29 -2.39 -34.24 -53.97
CA GLY A 29 -0.96 -33.93 -53.85
C GLY A 29 -0.66 -32.63 -53.10
N LEU A 30 -1.69 -31.83 -52.79
CA LEU A 30 -1.55 -30.54 -52.12
C LEU A 30 -1.70 -30.64 -50.59
N VAL A 31 -2.14 -31.79 -50.06
CA VAL A 31 -2.53 -31.89 -48.64
C VAL A 31 -1.38 -31.55 -47.70
N ASP A 32 -0.18 -32.08 -47.92
CA ASP A 32 0.95 -31.82 -47.02
C ASP A 32 1.33 -30.34 -47.01
N LYS A 33 1.33 -29.69 -48.19
CA LYS A 33 1.69 -28.27 -48.28
C LYS A 33 0.61 -27.35 -47.69
N LEU A 34 -0.67 -27.68 -47.89
CA LEU A 34 -1.76 -26.92 -47.28
C LEU A 34 -1.81 -27.13 -45.76
N LEU A 35 -1.45 -28.32 -45.26
CA LEU A 35 -1.36 -28.59 -43.82
C LEU A 35 -0.24 -27.79 -43.17
N ASP A 36 0.94 -27.77 -43.80
CA ASP A 36 2.07 -26.92 -43.40
C ASP A 36 1.68 -25.44 -43.32
N LEU A 37 1.03 -24.90 -44.37
CA LEU A 37 0.52 -23.52 -44.37
C LEU A 37 -0.54 -23.27 -43.29
N ALA A 38 -1.48 -24.20 -43.11
CA ALA A 38 -2.53 -24.09 -42.10
C ALA A 38 -1.96 -24.07 -40.68
N LEU A 39 -0.85 -24.75 -40.42
CA LEU A 39 -0.24 -24.79 -39.08
C LEU A 39 0.77 -23.66 -38.83
N HIS A 40 1.42 -23.15 -39.87
CA HIS A 40 2.60 -22.30 -39.69
C HIS A 40 2.55 -20.94 -40.40
N ASP A 41 1.59 -20.70 -41.31
CA ASP A 41 1.50 -19.43 -42.04
C ASP A 41 0.48 -18.45 -41.41
N ASN A 42 1.01 -17.44 -40.72
CA ASN A 42 0.25 -16.38 -40.07
C ASN A 42 0.13 -15.09 -40.91
N ALA A 43 0.51 -15.12 -42.18
CA ALA A 43 0.43 -13.94 -43.04
C ALA A 43 -1.02 -13.46 -43.17
N GLU A 44 -1.20 -12.16 -42.95
CA GLU A 44 -2.46 -11.45 -43.10
C GLU A 44 -2.40 -10.59 -44.36
N VAL A 45 -3.32 -10.85 -45.28
CA VAL A 45 -3.36 -10.21 -46.59
C VAL A 45 -4.57 -9.30 -46.66
N ARG A 46 -4.33 -8.04 -47.02
CA ARG A 46 -5.40 -7.06 -47.26
C ARG A 46 -6.05 -7.32 -48.62
N THR A 47 -7.31 -7.75 -48.62
CA THR A 47 -8.07 -7.98 -49.86
C THR A 47 -8.98 -6.78 -50.16
N ILE A 48 -8.89 -6.24 -51.38
CA ILE A 48 -9.70 -5.09 -51.81
C ILE A 48 -11.09 -5.60 -52.21
N GLY A 49 -12.06 -5.44 -51.32
CA GLY A 49 -13.46 -5.85 -51.49
C GLY A 49 -14.45 -4.69 -51.38
N GLY A 50 -14.31 -3.64 -52.19
CA GLY A 50 -15.29 -2.53 -52.22
C GLY A 50 -15.24 -1.59 -51.01
N ILE A 51 -16.39 -1.28 -50.39
CA ILE A 51 -16.57 -0.18 -49.41
C ILE A 51 -15.96 -0.49 -48.02
N ALA A 52 -15.47 -1.71 -47.77
CA ALA A 52 -14.80 -2.08 -46.52
C ALA A 52 -13.49 -2.83 -46.79
N GLU A 53 -12.46 -2.52 -45.99
CA GLU A 53 -11.22 -3.30 -45.95
C GLU A 53 -11.49 -4.67 -45.31
N VAL A 54 -11.14 -5.75 -46.01
CA VAL A 54 -11.20 -7.12 -45.49
C VAL A 54 -9.78 -7.64 -45.40
N TYR A 55 -9.45 -8.26 -44.27
CA TYR A 55 -8.16 -8.91 -44.05
C TYR A 55 -8.39 -10.41 -43.95
N GLU A 56 -7.59 -11.19 -44.67
CA GLU A 56 -7.69 -12.65 -44.73
C GLU A 56 -6.34 -13.30 -44.41
N HIS A 57 -6.38 -14.39 -43.63
CA HIS A 57 -5.17 -15.13 -43.28
C HIS A 57 -4.91 -16.27 -44.28
N VAL A 58 -3.66 -16.40 -44.74
CA VAL A 58 -3.24 -17.47 -45.66
C VAL A 58 -3.50 -18.85 -45.04
N GLY A 59 -3.19 -19.01 -43.76
CA GLY A 59 -3.42 -20.24 -43.01
C GLY A 59 -4.87 -20.71 -42.96
N ASP A 60 -5.79 -19.78 -42.68
CA ASP A 60 -7.22 -20.05 -42.65
C ASP A 60 -7.75 -20.47 -44.02
N ALA A 61 -7.28 -19.80 -45.08
CA ALA A 61 -7.60 -20.17 -46.46
C ALA A 61 -7.06 -21.57 -46.80
N ALA A 62 -5.86 -21.92 -46.34
CA ALA A 62 -5.28 -23.24 -46.50
C ALA A 62 -6.06 -24.33 -45.74
N ALA A 63 -6.47 -24.06 -44.50
CA ALA A 63 -7.33 -24.93 -43.71
C ALA A 63 -8.70 -25.15 -44.37
N GLY A 64 -9.32 -24.08 -44.90
CA GLY A 64 -10.55 -24.16 -45.69
C GLY A 64 -10.38 -24.99 -46.97
N ALA A 65 -9.24 -24.86 -47.65
CA ALA A 65 -8.92 -25.67 -48.83
C ALA A 65 -8.76 -27.16 -48.47
N LEU A 66 -8.07 -27.47 -47.38
CA LEU A 66 -7.97 -28.83 -46.84
C LEU A 66 -9.34 -29.43 -46.54
N GLY A 67 -10.23 -28.67 -45.91
CA GLY A 67 -11.60 -29.11 -45.62
C GLY A 67 -12.33 -29.56 -46.88
N LYS A 68 -12.21 -28.80 -47.98
CA LYS A 68 -12.83 -29.16 -49.27
C LYS A 68 -12.18 -30.36 -49.95
N ILE A 69 -10.85 -30.49 -49.90
CA ILE A 69 -10.12 -31.61 -50.50
C ILE A 69 -10.44 -32.91 -49.75
N LEU A 70 -10.27 -32.90 -48.41
CA LEU A 70 -10.46 -34.06 -47.56
C LEU A 70 -11.95 -34.45 -47.43
N GLY A 71 -12.85 -33.47 -47.55
CA GLY A 71 -14.29 -33.67 -47.56
C GLY A 71 -14.79 -34.64 -48.64
N ARG A 72 -14.01 -34.87 -49.71
CA ARG A 72 -14.34 -35.80 -50.81
C ARG A 72 -13.96 -37.26 -50.55
N ARG A 73 -13.19 -37.57 -49.49
CA ARG A 73 -12.73 -38.95 -49.20
C ARG A 73 -13.74 -39.71 -48.34
N ASN A 74 -13.44 -40.93 -47.91
CA ASN A 74 -14.13 -41.59 -46.78
C ASN A 74 -13.13 -41.78 -45.62
N GLY A 75 -13.53 -41.51 -44.38
CA GLY A 75 -12.67 -41.60 -43.18
C GLY A 75 -11.93 -40.31 -42.77
N LEU A 76 -11.26 -40.36 -41.62
CA LEU A 76 -10.39 -39.29 -41.09
C LEU A 76 -8.98 -39.42 -41.66
N ASP A 77 -8.35 -38.32 -42.08
CA ASP A 77 -6.96 -38.35 -42.54
C ASP A 77 -6.01 -38.52 -41.33
N PRO A 78 -5.11 -39.52 -41.34
CA PRO A 78 -4.24 -39.80 -40.19
C PRO A 78 -3.26 -38.66 -39.89
N ARG A 79 -2.90 -37.84 -40.89
CA ARG A 79 -2.01 -36.68 -40.68
C ARG A 79 -2.67 -35.60 -39.83
N ILE A 80 -3.95 -35.35 -40.07
CA ILE A 80 -4.74 -34.40 -39.27
C ILE A 80 -4.86 -34.89 -37.82
N ARG A 81 -5.10 -36.20 -37.63
CA ARG A 81 -5.14 -36.81 -36.30
C ARG A 81 -3.80 -36.68 -35.57
N ALA A 82 -2.69 -36.94 -36.26
CA ALA A 82 -1.35 -36.81 -35.69
C ALA A 82 -1.08 -35.37 -35.22
N VAL A 83 -1.32 -34.39 -36.09
CA VAL A 83 -1.18 -32.95 -35.77
C VAL A 83 -2.08 -32.54 -34.60
N ALA A 84 -3.33 -33.02 -34.56
CA ALA A 84 -4.26 -32.65 -33.51
C ALA A 84 -3.82 -33.12 -32.11
N LEU A 85 -3.07 -34.22 -32.05
CA LEU A 85 -2.53 -34.81 -30.81
C LEU A 85 -1.09 -34.36 -30.50
N ASP A 86 -0.42 -33.70 -31.45
CA ASP A 86 0.96 -33.25 -31.31
C ASP A 86 1.04 -31.99 -30.46
N LEU A 87 1.63 -32.08 -29.27
CA LEU A 87 1.73 -30.98 -28.31
C LEU A 87 2.73 -29.90 -28.75
N ASP A 88 3.60 -30.18 -29.72
CA ASP A 88 4.56 -29.19 -30.24
C ASP A 88 3.90 -28.21 -31.23
N GLN A 89 2.65 -28.47 -31.64
CA GLN A 89 1.88 -27.60 -32.52
C GLN A 89 1.22 -26.46 -31.76
N ASP A 90 1.05 -25.32 -32.45
CA ASP A 90 0.31 -24.18 -31.93
C ASP A 90 -1.18 -24.51 -31.73
N ASP A 91 -1.67 -24.37 -30.49
CA ASP A 91 -3.04 -24.75 -30.11
C ASP A 91 -4.12 -23.98 -30.88
N ASP A 92 -3.89 -22.70 -31.19
CA ASP A 92 -4.86 -21.86 -31.89
C ASP A 92 -4.90 -22.22 -33.37
N ARG A 93 -3.75 -22.54 -33.98
CA ARG A 93 -3.69 -23.01 -35.37
C ARG A 93 -4.34 -24.37 -35.56
N VAL A 94 -4.11 -25.31 -34.63
CA VAL A 94 -4.77 -26.62 -34.66
C VAL A 94 -6.28 -26.47 -34.46
N ALA A 95 -6.72 -25.60 -33.54
CA ALA A 95 -8.13 -25.31 -33.35
C ALA A 95 -8.79 -24.72 -34.61
N SER A 96 -8.16 -23.73 -35.25
CA SER A 96 -8.63 -23.15 -36.51
C SER A 96 -8.68 -24.18 -37.64
N LEU A 97 -7.66 -25.05 -37.75
CA LEU A 97 -7.68 -26.16 -38.70
C LEU A 97 -8.91 -27.06 -38.48
N LEU A 98 -9.16 -27.51 -37.25
CA LEU A 98 -10.30 -28.35 -36.92
C LEU A 98 -11.64 -27.65 -37.21
N TYR A 99 -11.73 -26.33 -36.96
CA TYR A 99 -12.90 -25.53 -37.29
C TYR A 99 -13.21 -25.57 -38.80
N TYR A 100 -12.23 -25.25 -39.65
CA TYR A 100 -12.43 -25.19 -41.11
C TYR A 100 -12.62 -26.56 -41.75
N LEU A 101 -12.12 -27.64 -41.14
CA LEU A 101 -12.40 -29.02 -41.56
C LEU A 101 -13.88 -29.42 -41.36
N GLY A 102 -14.58 -28.76 -40.42
CA GLY A 102 -16.03 -28.83 -40.26
C GLY A 102 -16.58 -30.16 -39.73
N ALA A 103 -17.89 -30.38 -39.94
CA ALA A 103 -18.68 -31.45 -39.32
C ALA A 103 -18.13 -32.88 -39.51
N ARG A 104 -17.33 -33.11 -40.56
CA ARG A 104 -16.72 -34.41 -40.80
C ARG A 104 -15.66 -34.77 -39.76
N TYR A 105 -14.95 -33.77 -39.22
CA TYR A 105 -13.93 -33.93 -38.19
C TYR A 105 -14.49 -33.78 -36.78
N GLU A 106 -15.81 -33.64 -36.66
CA GLU A 106 -16.51 -33.63 -35.38
C GLU A 106 -16.23 -34.88 -34.52
N PRO A 107 -16.14 -36.12 -35.06
CA PRO A 107 -15.77 -37.28 -34.24
C PRO A 107 -14.36 -37.19 -33.66
N LEU A 108 -13.40 -36.64 -34.43
CA LEU A 108 -12.05 -36.38 -33.91
C LEU A 108 -12.12 -35.33 -32.81
N ARG A 109 -12.82 -34.21 -33.04
CA ARG A 109 -13.00 -33.15 -32.05
C ARG A 109 -13.58 -33.71 -30.73
N GLN A 110 -14.62 -34.54 -30.80
CA GLN A 110 -15.25 -35.21 -29.66
C GLN A 110 -14.29 -36.15 -28.92
N GLU A 111 -13.42 -36.86 -29.65
CA GLU A 111 -12.34 -37.64 -29.03
C GLU A 111 -11.41 -36.75 -28.21
N LEU A 112 -10.97 -35.62 -28.79
CA LEU A 112 -10.07 -34.68 -28.13
C LEU A 112 -10.70 -34.06 -26.87
N GLU A 113 -12.03 -33.90 -26.80
CA GLU A 113 -12.75 -33.38 -25.62
C GLU A 113 -12.48 -34.20 -24.34
N THR A 114 -12.13 -35.48 -24.48
CA THR A 114 -11.93 -36.42 -23.36
C THR A 114 -10.47 -36.81 -23.16
N HIS A 115 -9.55 -36.17 -23.89
CA HIS A 115 -8.13 -36.48 -23.85
C HIS A 115 -7.51 -36.18 -22.46
N ALA A 116 -6.49 -36.92 -22.06
CA ALA A 116 -5.84 -36.74 -20.75
C ALA A 116 -5.10 -35.39 -20.65
N GLU A 117 -4.45 -34.98 -21.75
CA GLU A 117 -3.75 -33.69 -21.86
C GLU A 117 -4.73 -32.53 -22.02
N ASP A 118 -4.54 -31.47 -21.23
CA ASP A 118 -5.46 -30.33 -21.20
C ASP A 118 -5.35 -29.41 -22.43
N GLN A 119 -4.15 -29.24 -22.98
CA GLN A 119 -3.93 -28.54 -24.25
C GLN A 119 -4.77 -29.16 -25.39
N VAL A 120 -4.83 -30.49 -25.44
CA VAL A 120 -5.64 -31.22 -26.44
C VAL A 120 -7.13 -30.96 -26.24
N ARG A 121 -7.62 -30.95 -25.00
CA ARG A 121 -9.01 -30.58 -24.69
C ARG A 121 -9.30 -29.12 -25.02
N LEU A 122 -8.34 -28.22 -24.80
CA LEU A 122 -8.45 -26.80 -25.14
C LEU A 122 -8.62 -26.59 -26.65
N ARG A 123 -7.82 -27.28 -27.47
CA ARG A 123 -7.96 -27.30 -28.94
C ARG A 123 -9.37 -27.72 -29.36
N ALA A 124 -9.91 -28.76 -28.73
CA ALA A 124 -11.24 -29.30 -29.02
C ALA A 124 -12.37 -28.28 -28.79
N ILE A 125 -12.24 -27.46 -27.76
CA ILE A 125 -13.18 -26.37 -27.44
C ILE A 125 -12.98 -25.17 -28.37
N ARG A 126 -11.74 -24.79 -28.63
CA ARG A 126 -11.42 -23.66 -29.51
C ARG A 126 -11.80 -23.89 -30.97
N ALA A 127 -11.79 -25.15 -31.40
CA ALA A 127 -12.30 -25.57 -32.72
C ALA A 127 -13.79 -25.24 -32.95
N VAL A 128 -14.53 -24.87 -31.88
CA VAL A 128 -15.84 -24.23 -31.98
C VAL A 128 -15.66 -22.74 -31.67
N LEU A 129 -15.85 -21.87 -32.66
CA LEU A 129 -15.74 -20.43 -32.46
C LEU A 129 -16.68 -19.97 -31.33
N SER A 130 -16.24 -19.00 -30.54
CA SER A 130 -16.99 -18.49 -29.37
C SER A 130 -18.43 -18.08 -29.72
N ILE A 131 -18.64 -17.48 -30.90
CA ILE A 131 -19.96 -17.08 -31.42
C ILE A 131 -20.89 -18.26 -31.76
N HIS A 132 -20.34 -19.46 -31.92
CA HIS A 132 -21.07 -20.70 -32.23
C HIS A 132 -21.22 -21.63 -31.03
N ARG A 133 -20.52 -21.36 -29.92
CA ARG A 133 -20.63 -22.17 -28.70
C ARG A 133 -22.00 -21.95 -28.05
N THR A 134 -22.75 -23.03 -27.89
CA THR A 134 -24.00 -23.02 -27.11
C THR A 134 -23.70 -23.14 -25.62
N THR A 135 -24.71 -22.84 -24.80
CA THR A 135 -24.68 -23.05 -23.35
C THR A 135 -24.43 -24.51 -22.99
N GLU A 136 -25.10 -25.44 -23.66
CA GLU A 136 -24.96 -26.88 -23.44
C GLU A 136 -23.55 -27.34 -23.81
N PHE A 137 -22.99 -26.80 -24.90
CA PHE A 137 -21.64 -27.09 -25.32
C PHE A 137 -20.64 -26.72 -24.21
N GLY A 138 -20.69 -25.46 -23.74
CA GLY A 138 -19.78 -24.96 -22.70
C GLY A 138 -19.96 -25.67 -21.36
N ALA A 139 -21.21 -26.00 -20.98
CA ALA A 139 -21.53 -26.63 -19.70
C ALA A 139 -20.77 -27.93 -19.43
N ARG A 140 -20.46 -28.71 -20.49
CA ARG A 140 -19.70 -29.96 -20.41
C ARG A 140 -18.27 -29.79 -19.89
N PHE A 141 -17.70 -28.60 -20.05
CA PHE A 141 -16.30 -28.31 -19.72
C PHE A 141 -16.13 -27.44 -18.48
N LEU A 142 -17.23 -27.02 -17.85
CA LEU A 142 -17.20 -26.21 -16.63
C LEU A 142 -16.58 -26.97 -15.44
N THR A 143 -16.58 -28.29 -15.45
CA THR A 143 -15.98 -29.12 -14.40
C THR A 143 -14.61 -29.67 -14.79
N ASP A 144 -14.01 -29.19 -15.88
CA ASP A 144 -12.67 -29.63 -16.31
C ASP A 144 -11.62 -29.32 -15.24
N THR A 145 -10.59 -30.14 -15.13
CA THR A 145 -9.49 -29.93 -14.18
C THR A 145 -8.62 -28.73 -14.57
N SER A 146 -8.47 -28.46 -15.87
CA SER A 146 -7.67 -27.36 -16.39
C SER A 146 -8.43 -26.04 -16.36
N ALA A 147 -7.81 -25.02 -15.77
CA ALA A 147 -8.37 -23.68 -15.72
C ALA A 147 -8.52 -23.05 -17.12
N ALA A 148 -7.62 -23.34 -18.05
CA ALA A 148 -7.68 -22.81 -19.42
C ALA A 148 -8.92 -23.32 -20.15
N VAL A 149 -9.23 -24.62 -19.99
CA VAL A 149 -10.44 -25.24 -20.51
C VAL A 149 -11.69 -24.61 -19.89
N ARG A 150 -11.75 -24.46 -18.55
CA ARG A 150 -12.87 -23.81 -17.87
C ARG A 150 -13.07 -22.35 -18.31
N VAL A 151 -11.98 -21.60 -18.54
CA VAL A 151 -12.05 -20.24 -19.07
C VAL A 151 -12.73 -20.22 -20.44
N GLU A 152 -12.34 -21.10 -21.36
CA GLU A 152 -12.98 -21.13 -22.67
C GLU A 152 -14.42 -21.63 -22.62
N ALA A 153 -14.73 -22.53 -21.70
CA ALA A 153 -16.08 -22.99 -21.43
C ALA A 153 -17.02 -21.86 -20.96
N LEU A 154 -16.48 -20.84 -20.28
CA LEU A 154 -17.23 -19.65 -19.86
C LEU A 154 -17.44 -18.63 -21.00
N ASN A 155 -16.64 -18.68 -22.06
CA ASN A 155 -16.71 -17.81 -23.23
C ASN A 155 -17.69 -18.36 -24.28
N VAL A 156 -19.00 -18.26 -24.00
CA VAL A 156 -20.08 -18.68 -24.91
C VAL A 156 -20.90 -17.50 -25.42
N ALA A 157 -21.44 -17.60 -26.64
CA ALA A 157 -22.06 -16.47 -27.36
C ALA A 157 -23.21 -15.77 -26.61
N ARG A 158 -24.04 -16.54 -25.89
CA ARG A 158 -25.18 -16.02 -25.12
C ARG A 158 -24.91 -15.91 -23.61
N GLY A 159 -23.69 -16.23 -23.18
CA GLY A 159 -23.35 -16.42 -21.77
C GLY A 159 -24.06 -17.62 -21.13
N HIS A 160 -23.65 -17.95 -19.91
CA HIS A 160 -24.37 -18.88 -19.02
C HIS A 160 -25.36 -18.12 -18.14
N ASP A 161 -26.17 -18.87 -17.37
CA ASP A 161 -26.94 -18.28 -16.26
C ASP A 161 -25.98 -17.60 -15.26
N SER A 162 -26.43 -16.50 -14.66
CA SER A 162 -25.65 -15.73 -13.69
C SER A 162 -25.23 -16.59 -12.49
N GLU A 163 -26.04 -17.56 -12.07
CA GLU A 163 -25.69 -18.51 -10.99
C GLU A 163 -24.42 -19.31 -11.28
N VAL A 164 -24.18 -19.66 -12.54
CA VAL A 164 -22.96 -20.37 -12.95
C VAL A 164 -21.74 -19.48 -12.68
N TYR A 165 -21.79 -18.24 -13.15
CA TYR A 165 -20.68 -17.30 -12.95
C TYR A 165 -20.51 -16.92 -11.46
N LEU A 166 -21.59 -16.79 -10.70
CA LEU A 166 -21.52 -16.51 -9.26
C LEU A 166 -20.83 -17.63 -8.49
N ARG A 167 -21.09 -18.90 -8.84
CA ARG A 167 -20.37 -20.05 -8.30
C ARG A 167 -18.88 -19.97 -8.63
N PHE A 168 -18.53 -19.75 -9.89
CA PHE A 168 -17.12 -19.65 -10.30
C PHE A 168 -16.39 -18.49 -9.64
N LEU A 169 -17.03 -17.33 -9.52
CA LEU A 169 -16.47 -16.17 -8.82
C LEU A 169 -16.12 -16.47 -7.36
N ARG A 170 -16.92 -17.32 -6.70
CA ARG A 170 -16.77 -17.63 -5.27
C ARG A 170 -15.80 -18.79 -5.02
N ASP A 171 -15.94 -19.85 -5.81
CA ASP A 171 -15.44 -21.17 -5.43
C ASP A 171 -14.31 -21.68 -6.33
N ASP A 172 -14.07 -21.08 -7.51
CA ASP A 172 -13.02 -21.60 -8.39
C ASP A 172 -11.62 -21.29 -7.83
N PRO A 173 -10.71 -22.27 -7.77
CA PRO A 173 -9.35 -22.03 -7.28
C PRO A 173 -8.52 -21.15 -8.21
N SER A 174 -8.82 -21.11 -9.51
CA SER A 174 -8.06 -20.35 -10.50
C SER A 174 -8.48 -18.87 -10.54
N PRO A 175 -7.55 -17.93 -10.30
CA PRO A 175 -7.83 -16.50 -10.43
C PRO A 175 -8.36 -16.13 -11.81
N ARG A 176 -7.82 -16.74 -12.88
CA ARG A 176 -8.25 -16.44 -14.24
C ARG A 176 -9.71 -16.80 -14.51
N VAL A 177 -10.19 -17.91 -13.92
CA VAL A 177 -11.60 -18.31 -14.02
C VAL A 177 -12.49 -17.32 -13.25
N ARG A 178 -12.09 -16.93 -12.03
CA ARG A 178 -12.80 -15.91 -11.23
C ARG A 178 -12.86 -14.55 -11.93
N GLU A 179 -11.77 -14.15 -12.59
CA GLU A 179 -11.71 -12.91 -13.38
C GLU A 179 -12.71 -12.93 -14.54
N VAL A 180 -12.75 -14.02 -15.30
CA VAL A 180 -13.70 -14.19 -16.42
C VAL A 180 -15.14 -14.21 -15.91
N ALA A 181 -15.40 -14.90 -14.81
CA ALA A 181 -16.72 -14.90 -14.18
C ALA A 181 -17.14 -13.48 -13.75
N ALA A 182 -16.25 -12.74 -13.08
CA ALA A 182 -16.51 -11.35 -12.71
C ALA A 182 -16.75 -10.45 -13.93
N ARG A 183 -15.97 -10.63 -15.01
CA ARG A 183 -16.13 -9.90 -16.28
C ARG A 183 -17.50 -10.15 -16.90
N SER A 184 -17.95 -11.40 -16.95
CA SER A 184 -19.26 -11.76 -17.49
C SER A 184 -20.42 -11.18 -16.68
N LEU A 185 -20.26 -11.07 -15.36
CA LEU A 185 -21.28 -10.49 -14.47
C LEU A 185 -21.25 -8.96 -14.39
N ARG A 186 -20.17 -8.32 -14.85
CA ARG A 186 -19.90 -6.88 -14.66
C ARG A 186 -21.07 -5.99 -15.05
N PHE A 187 -21.71 -6.26 -16.18
CA PHE A 187 -22.80 -5.47 -16.73
C PHE A 187 -24.19 -6.07 -16.48
N SER A 188 -24.31 -7.15 -15.71
CA SER A 188 -25.60 -7.75 -15.40
C SER A 188 -26.33 -6.90 -14.34
N PRO A 189 -27.46 -6.23 -14.68
CA PRO A 189 -28.18 -5.39 -13.74
C PRO A 189 -28.96 -6.20 -12.70
N ALA A 190 -29.27 -7.46 -13.00
CA ALA A 190 -29.96 -8.37 -12.08
C ALA A 190 -29.08 -8.78 -10.88
N ILE A 191 -27.76 -8.64 -11.01
CA ILE A 191 -26.80 -9.02 -9.97
C ILE A 191 -26.45 -7.79 -9.14
N GLY A 192 -26.87 -7.84 -7.87
CA GLY A 192 -26.60 -6.83 -6.87
C GLY A 192 -25.12 -6.70 -6.53
N SER A 193 -24.82 -5.79 -5.60
CA SER A 193 -23.47 -5.47 -5.12
C SER A 193 -22.83 -6.58 -4.29
N GLU A 194 -23.64 -7.31 -3.52
CA GLU A 194 -23.18 -8.21 -2.45
C GLU A 194 -22.16 -9.27 -2.90
N PRO A 195 -22.34 -9.99 -4.04
CA PRO A 195 -21.38 -10.99 -4.46
C PRO A 195 -19.99 -10.40 -4.79
N PHE A 196 -19.96 -9.19 -5.37
CA PHE A 196 -18.71 -8.52 -5.70
C PHE A 196 -18.00 -8.01 -4.45
N ILE A 197 -18.75 -7.50 -3.47
CA ILE A 197 -18.19 -7.08 -2.17
C ILE A 197 -17.63 -8.29 -1.42
N ALA A 198 -18.36 -9.41 -1.38
CA ALA A 198 -17.91 -10.64 -0.75
C ALA A 198 -16.63 -11.19 -1.41
N ALA A 199 -16.59 -11.23 -2.74
CA ALA A 199 -15.40 -11.67 -3.47
C ALA A 199 -14.20 -10.72 -3.24
N ALA A 200 -14.41 -9.40 -3.25
CA ALA A 200 -13.36 -8.41 -3.07
C ALA A 200 -12.66 -8.50 -1.70
N ARG A 201 -13.37 -8.97 -0.65
CA ARG A 201 -12.83 -9.13 0.70
C ARG A 201 -11.82 -10.26 0.84
N VAL A 202 -11.94 -11.30 0.02
CA VAL A 202 -11.11 -12.52 0.14
C VAL A 202 -10.15 -12.70 -1.03
N GLU A 203 -10.35 -11.96 -2.12
CA GLU A 203 -9.50 -12.06 -3.30
C GLU A 203 -8.11 -11.47 -3.06
N ASN A 204 -7.09 -12.24 -3.43
CA ASN A 204 -5.69 -11.87 -3.30
C ASN A 204 -5.02 -11.59 -4.65
N ASP A 205 -5.56 -12.13 -5.76
CA ASP A 205 -4.99 -11.93 -7.08
C ASP A 205 -5.24 -10.50 -7.60
N PRO A 206 -4.19 -9.72 -7.88
CA PRO A 206 -4.33 -8.33 -8.29
C PRO A 206 -5.12 -8.11 -9.60
N ALA A 207 -5.13 -9.07 -10.53
CA ALA A 207 -5.89 -8.96 -11.77
C ALA A 207 -7.39 -9.18 -11.53
N VAL A 208 -7.76 -10.17 -10.70
CA VAL A 208 -9.16 -10.36 -10.29
C VAL A 208 -9.66 -9.17 -9.49
N ARG A 209 -8.83 -8.64 -8.58
CA ARG A 209 -9.12 -7.43 -7.79
C ARG A 209 -9.45 -6.23 -8.66
N ILE A 210 -8.74 -6.04 -9.78
CA ILE A 210 -9.05 -4.96 -10.74
C ILE A 210 -10.41 -5.17 -11.42
N MET A 211 -10.74 -6.41 -11.77
CA MET A 211 -12.04 -6.72 -12.37
C MET A 211 -13.17 -6.47 -11.37
N LEU A 212 -13.01 -6.92 -10.12
CA LEU A 212 -13.96 -6.69 -9.03
C LEU A 212 -14.15 -5.20 -8.76
N LEU A 213 -13.06 -4.43 -8.68
CA LEU A 213 -13.11 -2.98 -8.58
C LEU A 213 -13.87 -2.35 -9.74
N SER A 214 -13.66 -2.83 -10.97
CA SER A 214 -14.45 -2.38 -12.13
C SER A 214 -15.94 -2.66 -11.92
N CYS A 215 -16.33 -3.88 -11.50
CA CYS A 215 -17.72 -4.24 -11.20
C CYS A 215 -18.36 -3.33 -10.14
N LEU A 216 -17.64 -3.01 -9.07
CA LEU A 216 -18.09 -2.11 -8.01
C LEU A 216 -18.21 -0.66 -8.50
N THR A 217 -17.28 -0.21 -9.35
CA THR A 217 -17.26 1.15 -9.89
C THR A 217 -18.50 1.47 -10.72
N TYR A 218 -19.01 0.50 -11.50
CA TYR A 218 -20.28 0.65 -12.24
C TYR A 218 -21.49 0.82 -11.31
N ARG A 219 -21.37 0.37 -10.07
CA ARG A 219 -22.43 0.38 -9.05
C ARG A 219 -22.14 1.38 -7.91
N ARG A 220 -21.21 2.32 -8.10
CA ARG A 220 -20.73 3.28 -7.07
C ARG A 220 -21.77 4.26 -6.52
N ARG A 221 -23.02 4.21 -6.99
CA ARG A 221 -24.14 4.98 -6.39
C ARG A 221 -24.58 4.38 -5.06
N ASP A 222 -24.31 3.10 -4.85
CA ASP A 222 -24.52 2.41 -3.58
C ASP A 222 -23.33 2.66 -2.65
N ARG A 223 -23.63 3.13 -1.43
CA ARG A 223 -22.62 3.42 -0.40
C ARG A 223 -21.81 2.18 -0.03
N ALA A 224 -22.41 0.98 -0.02
CA ALA A 224 -21.68 -0.24 0.28
C ALA A 224 -20.56 -0.50 -0.75
N ASN A 225 -20.81 -0.18 -2.02
CA ASN A 225 -19.79 -0.26 -3.06
C ASN A 225 -18.71 0.80 -2.88
N VAL A 226 -19.06 2.02 -2.48
CA VAL A 226 -18.07 3.07 -2.17
C VAL A 226 -17.13 2.60 -1.06
N LEU A 227 -17.66 2.03 0.03
CA LEU A 227 -16.85 1.47 1.13
C LEU A 227 -15.98 0.30 0.67
N ALA A 228 -16.50 -0.58 -0.19
CA ALA A 228 -15.70 -1.65 -0.78
C ALA A 228 -14.58 -1.12 -1.68
N ILE A 229 -14.84 -0.07 -2.48
CA ILE A 229 -13.83 0.60 -3.32
C ILE A 229 -12.75 1.25 -2.45
N VAL A 230 -13.12 1.88 -1.32
CA VAL A 230 -12.18 2.46 -0.35
C VAL A 230 -11.16 1.43 0.13
N ALA A 231 -11.57 0.18 0.38
CA ALA A 231 -10.64 -0.88 0.78
C ALA A 231 -9.54 -1.18 -0.27
N PHE A 232 -9.78 -0.91 -1.56
CA PHE A 232 -8.75 -1.05 -2.60
C PHE A 232 -7.69 0.06 -2.58
N LEU A 233 -7.88 1.15 -1.83
CA LEU A 233 -6.80 2.13 -1.60
C LEU A 233 -5.69 1.56 -0.70
N ALA A 234 -5.98 0.49 0.05
CA ALA A 234 -5.03 -0.25 0.86
C ALA A 234 -4.24 -1.32 0.08
N ASP A 235 -4.53 -1.50 -1.21
CA ASP A 235 -3.97 -2.60 -2.00
C ASP A 235 -2.44 -2.54 -2.10
N ALA A 236 -1.76 -3.69 -2.08
CA ALA A 236 -0.31 -3.75 -2.29
C ALA A 236 0.09 -3.33 -3.71
N ALA A 237 -0.71 -3.69 -4.71
CA ALA A 237 -0.46 -3.38 -6.10
C ALA A 237 -0.80 -1.91 -6.42
N VAL A 238 0.21 -1.14 -6.82
CA VAL A 238 0.09 0.31 -7.12
C VAL A 238 -1.01 0.59 -8.15
N TYR A 239 -1.09 -0.22 -9.22
CA TYR A 239 -2.09 -0.01 -10.27
C TYR A 239 -3.53 -0.27 -9.79
N VAL A 240 -3.73 -1.11 -8.77
CA VAL A 240 -5.03 -1.33 -8.13
C VAL A 240 -5.44 -0.11 -7.31
N ARG A 241 -4.50 0.43 -6.52
CA ARG A 241 -4.71 1.69 -5.79
C ARG A 241 -5.06 2.85 -6.72
N ARG A 242 -4.33 2.99 -7.84
CA ARG A 242 -4.58 3.99 -8.90
C ARG A 242 -6.01 3.91 -9.40
N ALA A 243 -6.45 2.71 -9.78
CA ALA A 243 -7.81 2.50 -10.27
C ALA A 243 -8.86 2.81 -9.19
N ALA A 244 -8.60 2.46 -7.92
CA ALA A 244 -9.51 2.72 -6.81
C ALA A 244 -9.65 4.23 -6.55
N ARG A 245 -8.53 4.94 -6.52
CA ARG A 245 -8.50 6.40 -6.45
C ARG A 245 -9.28 7.03 -7.59
N ASP A 246 -9.06 6.59 -8.82
CA ASP A 246 -9.73 7.15 -10.00
C ASP A 246 -11.24 6.89 -9.97
N ALA A 247 -11.65 5.72 -9.47
CA ALA A 247 -13.06 5.38 -9.24
C ALA A 247 -13.72 6.29 -8.18
N LEU A 248 -12.95 6.75 -7.20
CA LEU A 248 -13.39 7.62 -6.10
C LEU A 248 -13.26 9.13 -6.41
N ARG A 249 -12.62 9.52 -7.51
CA ARG A 249 -12.22 10.91 -7.83
C ARG A 249 -13.30 11.98 -7.64
N THR A 250 -14.55 11.63 -7.91
CA THR A 250 -15.69 12.54 -7.89
C THR A 250 -16.71 12.18 -6.81
N VAL A 251 -16.36 11.30 -5.87
CA VAL A 251 -17.26 10.87 -4.80
C VAL A 251 -17.17 11.88 -3.65
N ASP A 252 -18.30 12.50 -3.34
CA ASP A 252 -18.44 13.45 -2.23
C ASP A 252 -18.89 12.69 -0.97
N ASP A 253 -17.95 12.04 -0.29
CA ASP A 253 -18.20 11.27 0.93
C ASP A 253 -17.05 11.44 1.94
N ALA A 254 -17.39 11.70 3.20
CA ALA A 254 -16.41 11.95 4.27
C ALA A 254 -15.49 10.74 4.55
N THR A 255 -15.99 9.52 4.35
CA THR A 255 -15.22 8.27 4.46
C THR A 255 -14.17 8.19 3.36
N VAL A 256 -14.55 8.54 2.13
CA VAL A 256 -13.61 8.63 1.00
C VAL A 256 -12.56 9.69 1.26
N GLY A 257 -12.96 10.86 1.75
CA GLY A 257 -12.04 11.93 2.15
C GLY A 257 -11.04 11.47 3.21
N ALA A 258 -11.50 10.82 4.27
CA ALA A 258 -10.62 10.27 5.32
C ALA A 258 -9.68 9.18 4.79
N ALA A 259 -10.16 8.29 3.92
CA ALA A 259 -9.38 7.23 3.30
C ALA A 259 -8.25 7.78 2.41
N VAL A 260 -8.58 8.70 1.51
CA VAL A 260 -7.63 9.39 0.65
C VAL A 260 -6.64 10.19 1.50
N ALA A 261 -7.12 10.92 2.50
CA ALA A 261 -6.28 11.73 3.36
C ALA A 261 -5.27 10.90 4.13
N PHE A 262 -5.71 9.78 4.71
CA PHE A 262 -4.80 8.82 5.33
C PHE A 262 -3.75 8.34 4.33
N ARG A 263 -4.17 7.99 3.10
CA ARG A 263 -3.23 7.52 2.07
C ARG A 263 -2.22 8.60 1.68
N VAL A 264 -2.61 9.88 1.60
CA VAL A 264 -1.69 11.02 1.38
C VAL A 264 -0.61 11.09 2.48
N LEU A 265 -0.91 10.69 3.72
CA LEU A 265 0.10 10.69 4.80
C LEU A 265 1.17 9.60 4.62
N ILE A 266 0.86 8.51 3.91
CA ILE A 266 1.70 7.30 3.87
C ILE A 266 2.13 6.88 2.45
N GLU A 267 1.73 7.60 1.40
CA GLU A 267 2.06 7.24 0.01
C GLU A 267 3.50 7.62 -0.36
N PRO A 268 4.38 6.65 -0.63
CA PRO A 268 5.75 6.93 -1.06
C PRO A 268 5.87 7.30 -2.54
N ASP A 269 4.94 6.90 -3.41
CA ASP A 269 5.00 7.17 -4.85
C ASP A 269 4.46 8.57 -5.16
N ASP A 270 5.32 9.45 -5.68
CA ASP A 270 4.96 10.83 -6.03
C ASP A 270 3.87 10.92 -7.10
N ALA A 271 3.88 10.02 -8.09
CA ALA A 271 2.85 10.03 -9.13
C ALA A 271 1.48 9.64 -8.54
N GLU A 272 1.48 8.70 -7.59
CA GLU A 272 0.27 8.33 -6.86
C GLU A 272 -0.21 9.44 -5.94
N MET A 273 0.72 10.09 -5.23
CA MET A 273 0.45 11.27 -4.41
C MET A 273 -0.21 12.38 -5.23
N CYS A 274 0.33 12.72 -6.41
CA CYS A 274 -0.28 13.70 -7.31
C CYS A 274 -1.71 13.33 -7.66
N GLY A 275 -1.98 12.05 -7.94
CA GLY A 275 -3.34 11.57 -8.19
C GLY A 275 -4.25 11.76 -6.98
N LEU A 276 -3.78 11.42 -5.77
CA LEU A 276 -4.56 11.57 -4.54
C LEU A 276 -4.88 13.04 -4.24
N LEU A 277 -3.95 13.95 -4.53
CA LEU A 277 -4.15 15.39 -4.37
C LEU A 277 -5.15 15.98 -5.38
N HIS A 278 -5.39 15.32 -6.52
CA HIS A 278 -6.44 15.70 -7.48
C HIS A 278 -7.87 15.35 -7.01
N GLN A 279 -8.04 14.78 -5.82
CA GLN A 279 -9.35 14.43 -5.29
C GLN A 279 -10.17 15.69 -4.99
N LYS A 280 -11.30 15.84 -5.71
CA LYS A 280 -12.09 17.08 -5.75
C LYS A 280 -12.56 17.54 -4.37
N HIS A 281 -12.89 16.60 -3.49
CA HIS A 281 -13.49 16.87 -2.18
C HIS A 281 -12.51 16.59 -1.02
N LEU A 282 -11.20 16.48 -1.29
CA LEU A 282 -10.20 16.10 -0.28
C LEU A 282 -10.19 17.08 0.90
N LEU A 283 -9.96 18.38 0.66
CA LEU A 283 -9.90 19.36 1.74
C LEU A 283 -11.28 19.74 2.31
N THR A 284 -12.37 19.40 1.62
CA THR A 284 -13.73 19.50 2.18
C THR A 284 -13.90 18.51 3.34
N HIS A 285 -13.43 17.27 3.16
CA HIS A 285 -13.62 16.19 4.14
C HIS A 285 -12.42 15.95 5.06
N ALA A 286 -11.25 16.45 4.70
CA ALA A 286 -10.01 16.33 5.45
C ALA A 286 -9.26 17.68 5.57
N PRO A 287 -9.88 18.72 6.17
CA PRO A 287 -9.28 20.05 6.27
C PRO A 287 -7.96 20.07 7.04
N GLY A 288 -7.75 19.12 7.96
CA GLY A 288 -6.49 18.97 8.71
C GLY A 288 -5.25 18.69 7.84
N LEU A 289 -5.40 18.39 6.55
CA LEU A 289 -4.28 18.30 5.61
C LEU A 289 -3.79 19.65 5.09
N ARG A 290 -4.56 20.74 5.22
CA ARG A 290 -4.26 22.01 4.58
C ARG A 290 -2.85 22.51 4.90
N ASP A 291 -2.48 22.57 6.18
CA ASP A 291 -1.17 23.04 6.63
C ASP A 291 -0.02 22.23 6.00
N LEU A 292 -0.19 20.91 5.87
CA LEU A 292 0.76 20.02 5.21
C LEU A 292 0.88 20.34 3.72
N LEU A 293 -0.26 20.56 3.04
CA LEU A 293 -0.29 20.85 1.60
C LEU A 293 0.26 22.24 1.26
N GLU A 294 -0.05 23.26 2.04
CA GLU A 294 0.51 24.61 1.89
C GLU A 294 2.03 24.58 2.05
N ARG A 295 2.52 23.79 2.99
CA ARG A 295 3.94 23.60 3.20
C ARG A 295 4.61 22.81 2.08
N LEU A 296 3.98 21.75 1.58
CA LEU A 296 4.43 21.06 0.37
C LEU A 296 4.49 22.01 -0.82
N LEU A 297 3.55 22.96 -0.96
CA LEU A 297 3.56 23.93 -2.04
C LEU A 297 4.77 24.87 -1.92
N ARG A 298 5.07 25.34 -0.70
CA ARG A 298 6.23 26.22 -0.44
C ARG A 298 7.57 25.56 -0.79
N TYR A 299 7.78 24.30 -0.38
CA TYR A 299 9.10 23.65 -0.48
C TYR A 299 9.26 22.67 -1.65
N LYS A 300 8.17 22.12 -2.19
CA LYS A 300 8.18 21.14 -3.30
C LYS A 300 7.32 21.54 -4.50
N GLY A 301 6.56 22.63 -4.38
CA GLY A 301 5.61 23.08 -5.36
C GLY A 301 6.19 23.67 -6.65
N ARG A 302 7.52 23.70 -6.84
CA ARG A 302 8.14 24.10 -8.12
C ARG A 302 8.50 22.94 -9.05
N ASP A 303 8.56 21.71 -8.54
CA ASP A 303 9.05 20.55 -9.32
C ASP A 303 7.95 19.51 -9.61
N ARG A 304 7.46 18.81 -8.59
CA ARG A 304 6.64 17.58 -8.79
C ARG A 304 5.14 17.80 -8.61
N TYR A 305 4.74 18.78 -7.81
CA TYR A 305 3.33 19.00 -7.42
C TYR A 305 2.76 20.35 -7.85
N TRP A 306 3.52 21.11 -8.65
CA TRP A 306 3.24 22.51 -8.96
C TRP A 306 1.86 22.77 -9.57
N HIS A 307 1.34 21.82 -10.34
CA HIS A 307 0.03 21.93 -10.99
C HIS A 307 -1.12 21.41 -10.12
N VAL A 308 -0.84 20.54 -9.12
CA VAL A 308 -1.89 19.86 -8.33
C VAL A 308 -2.18 20.58 -7.01
N LEU A 309 -1.14 21.07 -6.34
CA LEU A 309 -1.29 21.69 -5.01
C LEU A 309 -2.10 22.99 -5.04
N PRO A 310 -1.91 23.91 -6.00
CA PRO A 310 -2.75 25.09 -6.09
C PRO A 310 -4.23 24.76 -6.30
N ILE A 311 -4.52 23.70 -7.08
CA ILE A 311 -5.89 23.22 -7.33
C ILE A 311 -6.49 22.64 -6.05
N ALA A 312 -5.75 21.78 -5.35
CA ALA A 312 -6.20 21.19 -4.09
C ALA A 312 -6.47 22.27 -3.02
N LEU A 313 -5.60 23.27 -2.92
CA LEU A 313 -5.67 24.35 -1.93
C LEU A 313 -6.72 25.43 -2.22
N ALA A 314 -7.21 25.51 -3.47
CA ALA A 314 -8.23 26.47 -3.89
C ALA A 314 -9.62 26.21 -3.29
N VAL A 315 -9.85 25.02 -2.72
CA VAL A 315 -11.08 24.72 -1.97
C VAL A 315 -11.14 25.67 -0.76
N PRO A 316 -12.25 26.38 -0.49
CA PRO A 316 -12.37 27.24 0.70
C PRO A 316 -12.17 26.44 1.99
N GLY A 317 -11.47 27.00 2.98
CA GLY A 317 -11.40 26.39 4.30
C GLY A 317 -12.80 26.31 4.93
N PRO A 318 -13.19 25.18 5.55
CA PRO A 318 -14.43 25.13 6.31
C PRO A 318 -14.36 26.10 7.51
N PRO A 319 -15.50 26.59 8.02
CA PRO A 319 -15.53 27.31 9.29
C PRO A 319 -14.97 26.39 10.39
N ASP A 320 -14.16 26.97 11.28
CA ASP A 320 -13.36 26.31 12.32
C ASP A 320 -14.01 25.06 12.93
N GLU A 321 -13.72 23.89 12.36
CA GLU A 321 -13.89 22.63 13.07
C GLU A 321 -12.67 22.44 13.95
N PRO A 322 -12.81 22.23 15.26
CA PRO A 322 -11.64 22.06 16.12
C PRO A 322 -10.92 20.79 15.68
N ALA A 323 -9.74 20.96 15.05
CA ALA A 323 -8.77 19.90 14.78
C ALA A 323 -8.30 19.15 16.04
N ARG A 324 -8.89 19.45 17.22
CA ARG A 324 -8.58 19.02 18.58
C ARG A 324 -9.57 18.02 19.19
N GLY A 325 -10.61 17.58 18.46
CA GLY A 325 -11.50 16.53 18.96
C GLY A 325 -10.74 15.23 19.25
N ASP A 326 -11.11 14.55 20.33
CA ASP A 326 -10.52 13.25 20.68
C ASP A 326 -10.91 12.22 19.60
N PRO A 327 -9.95 11.52 18.96
CA PRO A 327 -10.25 10.49 17.96
C PRO A 327 -11.20 9.39 18.44
N ALA A 328 -11.24 9.11 19.75
CA ALA A 328 -12.10 8.08 20.31
C ALA A 328 -13.55 8.57 20.58
N ASP A 329 -13.81 9.88 20.50
CA ASP A 329 -15.13 10.43 20.78
C ASP A 329 -16.18 9.83 19.85
N GLY A 330 -17.31 9.39 20.42
CA GLY A 330 -18.43 8.82 19.65
C GLY A 330 -18.16 7.45 19.02
N LEU A 331 -17.10 6.72 19.44
CA LEU A 331 -16.90 5.31 19.10
C LEU A 331 -17.51 4.40 20.17
N ASP A 332 -18.17 3.33 19.73
CA ASP A 332 -18.59 2.24 20.63
C ASP A 332 -17.41 1.37 21.10
N GLU A 333 -17.63 0.47 22.06
CA GLU A 333 -16.55 -0.33 22.65
C GLU A 333 -15.81 -1.25 21.65
N PRO A 334 -16.50 -1.96 20.73
CA PRO A 334 -15.83 -2.67 19.62
C PRO A 334 -14.97 -1.75 18.74
N GLN A 335 -15.48 -0.57 18.39
CA GLN A 335 -14.77 0.41 17.58
C GLN A 335 -13.56 1.00 18.32
N ARG A 336 -13.68 1.28 19.62
CA ARG A 336 -12.57 1.74 20.48
C ARG A 336 -11.48 0.69 20.59
N THR A 337 -11.85 -0.57 20.77
CA THR A 337 -10.91 -1.70 20.76
C THR A 337 -10.18 -1.81 19.42
N ARG A 338 -10.89 -1.61 18.30
CA ARG A 338 -10.29 -1.59 16.97
C ARG A 338 -9.31 -0.42 16.83
N LEU A 339 -9.70 0.80 17.24
CA LEU A 339 -8.84 1.98 17.19
C LEU A 339 -7.59 1.81 18.06
N HIS A 340 -7.73 1.25 19.26
CA HIS A 340 -6.60 0.90 20.15
C HIS A 340 -5.58 0.02 19.45
N ARG A 341 -6.04 -1.03 18.76
CA ARG A 341 -5.15 -1.93 17.99
C ARG A 341 -4.50 -1.22 16.81
N GLU A 342 -5.24 -0.43 16.05
CA GLU A 342 -4.66 0.28 14.90
C GLU A 342 -3.62 1.33 15.32
N ALA A 343 -3.85 2.04 16.43
CA ALA A 343 -2.88 2.98 16.97
C ALA A 343 -1.56 2.28 17.33
N LEU A 344 -1.64 1.07 17.91
CA LEU A 344 -0.47 0.24 18.21
C LEU A 344 0.18 -0.36 16.95
N ARG A 345 -0.59 -0.75 15.93
CA ARG A 345 -0.04 -1.19 14.62
C ARG A 345 0.75 -0.09 13.93
N GLN A 346 0.24 1.14 13.96
CA GLN A 346 0.96 2.31 13.45
C GLN A 346 2.27 2.53 14.23
N ALA A 347 2.21 2.48 15.57
CA ALA A 347 3.40 2.62 16.42
C ALA A 347 4.46 1.55 16.11
N VAL A 348 4.05 0.28 15.99
CA VAL A 348 4.91 -0.86 15.62
C VAL A 348 5.61 -0.61 14.29
N THR A 349 4.86 -0.21 13.26
CA THR A 349 5.40 0.06 11.91
C THR A 349 6.50 1.12 11.92
N VAL A 350 6.39 2.09 12.85
CA VAL A 350 7.33 3.21 12.97
C VAL A 350 8.55 2.83 13.82
N ILE A 351 8.37 2.04 14.89
CA ILE A 351 9.46 1.68 15.81
C ILE A 351 10.29 0.48 15.34
N GLU A 352 9.71 -0.44 14.57
CA GLU A 352 10.37 -1.67 14.11
C GLU A 352 11.73 -1.41 13.42
N PRO A 353 11.87 -0.44 12.48
CA PRO A 353 13.18 -0.11 11.91
C PRO A 353 14.19 0.45 12.93
N CYS A 354 13.71 1.05 14.03
CA CYS A 354 14.58 1.57 15.09
C CYS A 354 15.09 0.44 15.98
N VAL A 355 14.23 -0.52 16.34
CA VAL A 355 14.60 -1.72 17.12
C VAL A 355 15.61 -2.55 16.34
N ALA A 356 15.39 -2.76 15.05
CA ALA A 356 16.29 -3.56 14.21
C ALA A 356 17.72 -2.99 14.08
N ARG A 357 17.92 -1.69 14.36
CA ARG A 357 19.23 -1.00 14.27
C ARG A 357 19.93 -0.83 15.62
N ALA A 358 19.22 -1.00 16.73
CA ALA A 358 19.76 -0.79 18.06
C ALA A 358 20.32 -2.09 18.65
N PRO A 359 21.28 -2.02 19.60
CA PRO A 359 21.64 -3.16 20.43
C PRO A 359 20.39 -3.72 21.13
N ASP A 360 20.20 -5.04 21.10
CA ASP A 360 19.02 -5.69 21.69
C ASP A 360 19.23 -5.89 23.20
N HIS A 361 18.37 -5.26 23.99
CA HIS A 361 18.26 -5.38 25.44
C HIS A 361 16.91 -6.00 25.84
N GLY A 362 16.30 -6.76 24.91
CA GLY A 362 14.98 -7.38 25.06
C GLY A 362 13.90 -6.72 24.22
N GLU A 363 14.20 -5.61 23.54
CA GLU A 363 13.29 -4.90 22.65
C GLU A 363 12.81 -5.77 21.49
N ALA A 364 13.67 -6.63 20.93
CA ALA A 364 13.27 -7.51 19.83
C ALA A 364 12.22 -8.54 20.31
N GLY A 365 12.40 -9.11 21.49
CA GLY A 365 11.44 -10.03 22.12
C GLY A 365 10.13 -9.33 22.52
N ALA A 366 10.22 -8.12 23.05
CA ALA A 366 9.08 -7.27 23.38
C ALA A 366 8.26 -6.91 22.12
N LEU A 367 8.94 -6.50 21.04
CA LEU A 367 8.32 -6.20 19.76
C LEU A 367 7.66 -7.45 19.15
N ALA A 368 8.33 -8.60 19.16
CA ALA A 368 7.77 -9.85 18.67
C ALA A 368 6.49 -10.25 19.43
N SER A 369 6.49 -10.07 20.75
CA SER A 369 5.32 -10.33 21.60
C SER A 369 4.15 -9.39 21.28
N LEU A 370 4.44 -8.09 21.07
CA LEU A 370 3.44 -7.10 20.64
C LEU A 370 2.87 -7.44 19.25
N VAL A 371 3.70 -7.83 18.30
CA VAL A 371 3.28 -8.27 16.95
C VAL A 371 2.39 -9.51 17.05
N ALA A 372 2.75 -10.49 17.88
CA ALA A 372 1.92 -11.67 18.11
C ALA A 372 0.55 -11.31 18.72
N TRP A 373 0.50 -10.35 19.65
CA TRP A 373 -0.76 -9.85 20.20
C TRP A 373 -1.62 -9.09 19.17
N LEU A 374 -0.99 -8.32 18.27
CA LEU A 374 -1.65 -7.64 17.15
C LEU A 374 -2.20 -8.61 16.08
N ALA A 375 -1.63 -9.81 15.99
CA ALA A 375 -2.12 -10.91 15.16
C ALA A 375 -3.21 -11.74 15.86
N ALA A 376 -3.11 -11.98 17.17
CA ALA A 376 -4.03 -12.83 17.94
C ALA A 376 -4.44 -12.20 19.30
N PRO A 377 -5.63 -11.58 19.43
CA PRO A 377 -6.10 -10.91 20.65
C PRO A 377 -6.76 -11.84 21.68
N SER A 378 -6.16 -12.99 22.00
CA SER A 378 -6.72 -13.87 23.04
C SER A 378 -6.35 -13.39 24.46
N GLN A 379 -7.12 -13.84 25.45
CA GLN A 379 -6.79 -13.62 26.87
C GLN A 379 -5.42 -14.22 27.23
N SER A 380 -5.03 -15.33 26.58
CA SER A 380 -3.72 -15.96 26.76
C SER A 380 -2.55 -15.12 26.22
N THR A 381 -2.70 -14.42 25.09
CA THR A 381 -1.67 -13.49 24.61
C THR A 381 -1.55 -12.26 25.52
N ARG A 382 -2.65 -11.77 26.11
CA ARG A 382 -2.57 -10.66 27.10
C ARG A 382 -1.79 -11.07 28.35
N ALA A 383 -2.01 -12.28 28.87
CA ALA A 383 -1.26 -12.79 30.02
C ALA A 383 0.24 -12.94 29.71
N ALA A 384 0.58 -13.39 28.49
CA ALA A 384 1.97 -13.45 28.04
C ALA A 384 2.63 -12.06 27.99
N LEU A 385 1.91 -11.03 27.51
CA LEU A 385 2.43 -9.65 27.54
C LEU A 385 2.67 -9.14 28.96
N VAL A 386 1.78 -9.46 29.91
CA VAL A 386 1.96 -9.11 31.32
C VAL A 386 3.20 -9.79 31.89
N ALA A 387 3.39 -11.09 31.64
CA ALA A 387 4.58 -11.81 32.09
C ALA A 387 5.89 -11.23 31.50
N VAL A 388 5.87 -10.79 30.23
CA VAL A 388 7.00 -10.09 29.60
C VAL A 388 7.29 -8.76 30.29
N LEU A 389 6.27 -7.98 30.65
CA LEU A 389 6.41 -6.74 31.42
C LEU A 389 6.91 -7.00 32.85
N GLU A 390 6.44 -8.05 33.52
CA GLU A 390 6.87 -8.41 34.88
C GLU A 390 8.34 -8.91 34.91
N ALA A 391 8.77 -9.57 33.84
CA ALA A 391 10.16 -9.99 33.64
C ALA A 391 11.11 -8.81 33.32
N GLU A 392 10.58 -7.62 33.04
CA GLU A 392 11.36 -6.41 32.69
C GLU A 392 12.26 -5.92 33.85
N ASN A 393 12.04 -6.38 35.09
CA ASN A 393 12.71 -5.99 36.35
C ASN A 393 14.22 -6.31 36.46
N GLY A 394 14.92 -6.55 35.34
CA GLY A 394 16.37 -6.76 35.31
C GLY A 394 17.17 -5.45 35.14
N THR A 395 18.37 -5.41 35.72
CA THR A 395 19.40 -4.36 35.56
C THR A 395 20.01 -4.40 34.15
N HIS A 396 19.27 -3.89 33.16
CA HIS A 396 19.76 -3.76 31.79
C HIS A 396 20.04 -2.29 31.43
N PRO A 397 21.03 -2.00 30.56
CA PRO A 397 21.36 -0.65 30.10
C PRO A 397 20.18 0.05 29.41
N SER A 398 20.32 1.35 29.13
CA SER A 398 19.26 2.23 28.60
C SER A 398 18.47 1.60 27.43
N LYS A 399 17.25 1.12 27.74
CA LYS A 399 16.33 0.47 26.79
C LYS A 399 15.70 1.48 25.85
N ILE A 400 15.20 1.04 24.70
CA ILE A 400 14.23 1.83 23.93
C ILE A 400 12.89 1.79 24.67
N ASN A 401 12.69 2.76 25.57
CA ASN A 401 11.47 2.89 26.41
C ASN A 401 10.15 2.83 25.62
N HIS A 402 10.18 3.14 24.32
CA HIS A 402 8.98 3.22 23.48
C HIS A 402 8.36 1.87 23.08
N VAL A 403 9.16 0.80 22.91
CA VAL A 403 8.58 -0.55 22.66
C VAL A 403 7.84 -1.02 23.91
N TRP A 404 8.43 -0.78 25.07
CA TRP A 404 7.85 -1.08 26.38
C TRP A 404 6.61 -0.22 26.66
N ASP A 405 6.62 1.07 26.29
CA ASP A 405 5.42 1.92 26.34
C ASP A 405 4.29 1.35 25.46
N CYS A 406 4.59 0.85 24.26
CA CYS A 406 3.58 0.19 23.41
C CYS A 406 3.02 -1.09 24.06
N LEU A 407 3.86 -1.89 24.72
CA LEU A 407 3.42 -3.07 25.47
C LEU A 407 2.53 -2.70 26.66
N ARG A 408 2.92 -1.69 27.45
CA ARG A 408 2.11 -1.16 28.55
C ARG A 408 0.75 -0.67 28.04
N ALA A 409 0.74 0.05 26.91
CA ALA A 409 -0.50 0.49 26.28
C ALA A 409 -1.36 -0.67 25.74
N ALA A 410 -0.74 -1.74 25.24
CA ALA A 410 -1.46 -2.95 24.82
C ALA A 410 -2.12 -3.66 26.01
N VAL A 411 -1.40 -3.77 27.13
CA VAL A 411 -1.87 -4.43 28.36
C VAL A 411 -2.97 -3.64 29.05
N SER A 412 -2.90 -2.30 29.07
CA SER A 412 -3.92 -1.47 29.73
C SER A 412 -5.30 -1.59 29.07
N GLY A 413 -5.34 -1.75 27.75
CA GLY A 413 -6.58 -1.67 26.96
C GLY A 413 -7.14 -0.24 26.84
N ASP A 414 -6.41 0.77 27.33
CA ASP A 414 -6.82 2.16 27.23
C ASP A 414 -6.47 2.74 25.85
N VAL A 415 -7.50 3.01 25.05
CA VAL A 415 -7.38 3.63 23.72
C VAL A 415 -6.65 4.97 23.78
N GLN A 416 -6.88 5.79 24.81
CA GLN A 416 -6.24 7.11 24.92
C GLN A 416 -4.75 6.98 25.18
N TYR A 417 -4.38 6.03 26.05
CA TYR A 417 -2.98 5.74 26.27
C TYR A 417 -2.29 5.17 25.02
N ALA A 418 -2.96 4.31 24.25
CA ALA A 418 -2.43 3.82 22.97
C ALA A 418 -2.26 4.93 21.93
N LEU A 419 -3.23 5.85 21.80
CA LEU A 419 -3.15 6.98 20.88
C LEU A 419 -1.96 7.88 21.22
N ARG A 420 -1.83 8.30 22.48
CA ARG A 420 -0.69 9.12 22.96
C ARG A 420 0.65 8.41 22.78
N THR A 421 0.68 7.11 23.07
CA THR A 421 1.89 6.29 22.89
C THR A 421 2.31 6.23 21.43
N GLY A 422 1.37 5.99 20.50
CA GLY A 422 1.66 5.99 19.06
C GLY A 422 2.19 7.33 18.56
N GLN A 423 1.65 8.46 19.04
CA GLN A 423 2.14 9.79 18.69
C GLN A 423 3.57 10.04 19.21
N ARG A 424 3.88 9.64 20.46
CA ARG A 424 5.23 9.74 21.03
C ARG A 424 6.24 8.85 20.32
N VAL A 425 5.86 7.61 19.99
CA VAL A 425 6.70 6.67 19.24
C VAL A 425 7.05 7.23 17.87
N ALA A 426 6.06 7.81 17.17
CA ALA A 426 6.29 8.44 15.88
C ALA A 426 7.28 9.62 15.97
N ALA A 427 7.13 10.46 16.99
CA ALA A 427 8.03 11.58 17.25
C ALA A 427 9.48 11.12 17.50
N GLU A 428 9.67 10.10 18.34
CA GLU A 428 11.00 9.60 18.64
C GLU A 428 11.66 8.92 17.43
N ALA A 429 10.91 8.10 16.69
CA ALA A 429 11.45 7.47 15.49
C ALA A 429 11.90 8.50 14.45
N ALA A 430 11.14 9.59 14.30
CA ALA A 430 11.50 10.70 13.43
C ALA A 430 12.75 11.46 13.91
N ARG A 431 12.93 11.63 15.23
CA ARG A 431 14.15 12.22 15.82
C ARG A 431 15.41 11.38 15.52
N ARG A 432 15.23 10.07 15.38
CA ARG A 432 16.29 9.11 15.04
C ARG A 432 16.50 8.95 13.54
N ASP A 433 15.68 9.59 12.72
CA ASP A 433 15.80 9.51 11.28
C ASP A 433 17.07 10.22 10.80
N GLN A 434 17.89 9.50 10.03
CA GLN A 434 19.21 9.97 9.62
C GLN A 434 19.10 11.18 8.67
N ALA A 435 18.11 11.17 7.75
CA ALA A 435 17.91 12.28 6.82
C ALA A 435 17.59 13.60 7.55
N SER A 436 16.93 13.52 8.71
CA SER A 436 16.70 14.71 9.55
C SER A 436 17.95 15.31 10.15
N ARG A 437 18.90 14.46 10.55
CA ARG A 437 20.16 14.89 11.15
C ARG A 437 21.13 15.44 10.11
N GLU A 438 21.08 14.92 8.89
CA GLU A 438 21.95 15.36 7.80
C GLU A 438 21.63 16.79 7.31
N LEU A 439 20.37 17.21 7.40
CA LEU A 439 19.96 18.58 7.02
C LEU A 439 20.46 19.62 8.02
N ASP A 440 20.18 19.39 9.31
CA ASP A 440 20.65 20.19 10.42
C ASP A 440 20.71 19.26 11.64
N PRO A 441 21.91 18.88 12.11
CA PRO A 441 22.08 17.96 13.24
C PRO A 441 21.37 18.47 14.49
N ALA A 442 21.24 19.80 14.57
CA ALA A 442 20.61 20.47 15.66
C ALA A 442 19.07 20.45 15.53
N ARG A 443 18.56 21.20 14.57
CA ARG A 443 17.12 21.54 14.52
C ARG A 443 16.30 20.51 13.75
N GLY A 444 16.91 19.79 12.82
CA GLY A 444 16.25 18.79 11.98
C GLY A 444 15.50 17.72 12.78
N PRO A 445 16.13 17.06 13.77
CA PRO A 445 15.47 16.06 14.60
C PRO A 445 14.26 16.58 15.38
N VAL A 446 14.35 17.80 15.93
CA VAL A 446 13.27 18.44 16.71
C VAL A 446 12.05 18.68 15.83
N ILE A 447 12.29 19.16 14.62
CA ILE A 447 11.25 19.49 13.66
C ILE A 447 10.61 18.22 13.11
N ALA A 448 11.42 17.21 12.79
CA ALA A 448 10.95 15.91 12.36
C ALA A 448 10.04 15.27 13.42
N ALA A 449 10.43 15.32 14.70
CA ALA A 449 9.67 14.79 15.83
C ALA A 449 8.29 15.46 15.98
N ARG A 450 8.26 16.80 15.98
CA ARG A 450 6.99 17.57 16.07
C ARG A 450 6.03 17.23 14.94
N ARG A 451 6.55 17.06 13.73
CA ARG A 451 5.74 16.73 12.56
C ARG A 451 5.23 15.31 12.60
N ALA A 452 6.09 14.35 12.95
CA ALA A 452 5.67 12.97 13.11
C ALA A 452 4.54 12.85 14.13
N TYR A 453 4.61 13.61 15.24
CA TYR A 453 3.52 13.68 16.21
C TYR A 453 2.21 14.17 15.60
N ALA A 454 2.24 15.30 14.88
CA ALA A 454 1.07 15.88 14.24
C ALA A 454 0.48 14.95 13.15
N LEU A 455 1.33 14.37 12.31
CA LEU A 455 0.94 13.43 11.26
C LEU A 455 0.36 12.13 11.85
N ALA A 456 0.94 11.61 12.93
CA ALA A 456 0.41 10.43 13.63
C ALA A 456 -0.99 10.70 14.19
N ARG A 457 -1.20 11.88 14.77
CA ARG A 457 -2.53 12.30 15.25
C ARG A 457 -3.55 12.42 14.11
N LEU A 458 -3.17 12.98 12.96
CA LEU A 458 -4.04 13.02 11.78
C LEU A 458 -4.37 11.61 11.27
N ALA A 459 -3.36 10.74 11.17
CA ALA A 459 -3.55 9.34 10.78
C ALA A 459 -4.55 8.63 11.71
N GLN A 460 -4.39 8.78 13.02
CA GLN A 460 -5.31 8.23 14.03
C GLN A 460 -6.73 8.79 13.89
N ALA A 461 -6.88 10.10 13.66
CA ALA A 461 -8.18 10.72 13.44
C ALA A 461 -8.89 10.19 12.18
N TYR A 462 -8.15 10.00 11.08
CA TYR A 462 -8.71 9.41 9.86
C TYR A 462 -9.02 7.92 10.04
N THR A 463 -8.18 7.16 10.74
CA THR A 463 -8.47 5.77 11.12
C THR A 463 -9.77 5.68 11.93
N ALA A 464 -9.96 6.53 12.94
CA ALA A 464 -11.19 6.56 13.73
C ALA A 464 -12.44 6.85 12.88
N ARG A 465 -12.33 7.78 11.91
CA ARG A 465 -13.42 8.08 10.96
C ARG A 465 -13.77 6.87 10.09
N LEU A 466 -12.76 6.14 9.59
CA LEU A 466 -12.98 4.91 8.81
C LEU A 466 -13.68 3.83 9.65
N ILE A 467 -13.21 3.61 10.88
CA ILE A 467 -13.79 2.64 11.82
C ILE A 467 -15.26 2.98 12.11
N ARG A 468 -15.55 4.26 12.40
CA ARG A 468 -16.92 4.74 12.65
C ARG A 468 -17.84 4.50 11.45
N ALA A 469 -17.32 4.64 10.23
CA ALA A 469 -18.06 4.40 9.00
C ALA A 469 -18.20 2.91 8.65
N GLY A 470 -17.64 2.00 9.45
CA GLY A 470 -17.62 0.56 9.16
C GLY A 470 -16.66 0.15 8.04
N ALA A 471 -15.76 1.05 7.63
CA ALA A 471 -14.70 0.75 6.68
C ALA A 471 -13.51 0.10 7.39
N ASP A 472 -12.75 -0.71 6.65
CA ASP A 472 -11.48 -1.21 7.16
C ASP A 472 -10.45 -0.09 7.25
N PRO A 473 -9.71 0.03 8.37
CA PRO A 473 -8.58 0.92 8.48
C PRO A 473 -7.57 0.70 7.37
N MET A 474 -6.97 1.79 6.91
CA MET A 474 -5.83 1.70 6.01
C MET A 474 -4.65 1.01 6.70
N PRO A 475 -3.86 0.22 5.97
CA PRO A 475 -2.66 -0.40 6.53
C PRO A 475 -1.72 0.70 7.02
N PRO A 476 -1.07 0.50 8.17
CA PRO A 476 -0.09 1.46 8.65
C PRO A 476 1.05 1.59 7.64
N GLY A 477 1.61 2.78 7.54
CA GLY A 477 2.75 3.06 6.68
C GLY A 477 3.66 4.09 7.32
N ARG A 478 4.86 4.24 6.77
CA ARG A 478 5.76 5.31 7.20
C ARG A 478 5.09 6.65 6.88
N LEU A 479 5.01 7.51 7.89
CA LEU A 479 4.52 8.88 7.71
C LEU A 479 5.52 9.59 6.79
N CYS A 480 5.13 9.73 5.53
CA CYS A 480 5.95 10.38 4.53
C CYS A 480 5.93 11.89 4.80
N ARG A 481 6.99 12.61 4.41
CA ARG A 481 7.10 14.09 4.53
C ARG A 481 7.37 14.63 5.94
N LEU A 482 8.11 13.89 6.76
CA LEU A 482 8.62 14.38 8.05
C LEU A 482 9.48 15.63 7.88
N LEU A 483 10.37 15.64 6.89
CA LEU A 483 11.11 16.82 6.43
C LEU A 483 11.08 16.86 4.90
N LEU A 484 11.10 18.06 4.33
CA LEU A 484 11.12 18.27 2.88
C LEU A 484 12.50 18.77 2.44
N ASP A 485 13.04 18.25 1.34
CA ASP A 485 14.32 18.78 0.83
C ASP A 485 14.20 20.29 0.52
N GLY A 486 15.20 21.07 0.94
CA GLY A 486 15.24 22.52 0.76
C GLY A 486 14.46 23.33 1.79
N GLU A 487 13.84 22.66 2.76
CA GLU A 487 13.24 23.33 3.90
C GLU A 487 14.30 23.79 4.90
N ASP A 488 14.27 25.07 5.27
CA ASP A 488 15.11 25.61 6.33
C ASP A 488 14.59 25.18 7.71
N PRO A 489 15.34 24.37 8.47
CA PRO A 489 14.99 23.99 9.83
C PRO A 489 14.77 25.20 10.76
N VAL A 490 15.49 26.30 10.54
CA VAL A 490 15.37 27.51 11.36
C VAL A 490 14.02 28.19 11.16
N GLU A 491 13.67 28.48 9.91
CA GLU A 491 12.39 29.08 9.54
C GLU A 491 11.23 28.19 9.98
N ALA A 492 11.29 26.88 9.72
CA ALA A 492 10.30 25.91 10.13
C ALA A 492 10.12 25.84 11.67
N LEU A 493 11.22 25.93 12.42
CA LEU A 493 11.17 25.95 13.88
C LEU A 493 10.57 27.27 14.39
N ASN A 494 10.91 28.40 13.77
CA ASN A 494 10.37 29.71 14.12
C ASN A 494 8.87 29.83 13.81
N GLU A 495 8.40 29.30 12.68
CA GLU A 495 6.98 29.18 12.36
C GLU A 495 6.24 28.34 13.41
N ALA A 496 6.83 27.21 13.80
CA ALA A 496 6.27 26.34 14.83
C ALA A 496 6.32 26.96 16.23
N ALA A 497 7.27 27.85 16.50
CA ALA A 497 7.44 28.58 17.76
C ALA A 497 6.60 29.87 17.84
N ALA A 498 6.16 30.41 16.69
CA ALA A 498 5.20 31.51 16.61
C ALA A 498 3.77 31.07 16.99
N VAL A 499 3.52 29.76 17.03
CA VAL A 499 2.40 29.15 17.74
C VAL A 499 2.81 28.97 19.21
N PRO A 500 2.05 29.46 20.22
CA PRO A 500 2.49 29.51 21.63
C PRO A 500 2.82 28.18 22.33
N ASP A 501 2.86 27.05 21.63
CA ASP A 501 2.76 25.71 22.22
C ASP A 501 3.93 24.76 21.93
N ILE A 502 5.03 25.19 21.30
CA ILE A 502 6.09 24.23 20.96
C ILE A 502 7.53 24.75 21.11
N THR A 503 8.12 24.48 22.27
CA THR A 503 9.58 24.27 22.46
C THR A 503 9.77 22.89 23.07
N TYR A 504 9.99 21.88 22.23
CA TYR A 504 10.32 20.52 22.68
C TYR A 504 11.42 20.52 23.76
N GLY A 505 11.37 19.55 24.68
CA GLY A 505 12.32 19.34 25.78
C GLY A 505 13.76 18.99 25.38
N ASP A 506 14.28 19.60 24.31
CA ASP A 506 15.67 19.51 23.86
C ASP A 506 16.48 20.74 24.31
N VAL A 507 15.80 21.80 24.77
CA VAL A 507 16.43 23.01 25.29
C VAL A 507 16.31 23.04 26.81
N LEU A 508 17.38 22.65 27.49
CA LEU A 508 17.55 22.95 28.91
C LEU A 508 17.94 24.42 29.02
N VAL A 509 17.10 25.20 29.69
CA VAL A 509 17.40 26.59 29.98
C VAL A 509 18.02 26.65 31.36
N ALA A 510 19.34 26.74 31.42
CA ALA A 510 20.10 26.85 32.65
C ALA A 510 20.23 28.33 33.06
N HIS A 511 19.93 28.61 34.32
CA HIS A 511 20.10 29.90 34.95
C HIS A 511 21.32 29.85 35.86
N THR A 512 22.24 30.78 35.65
CA THR A 512 23.49 30.88 36.38
C THR A 512 23.40 31.86 37.54
N SER A 513 24.33 31.73 38.49
CA SER A 513 24.42 32.59 39.69
C SER A 513 24.62 34.08 39.38
N ASP A 514 25.14 34.43 38.21
CA ASP A 514 25.31 35.82 37.76
C ASP A 514 24.06 36.38 37.03
N GLY A 515 22.96 35.63 37.03
CA GLY A 515 21.69 36.00 36.41
C GLY A 515 21.62 35.74 34.91
N ARG A 516 22.66 35.18 34.28
CA ARG A 516 22.61 34.82 32.86
C ARG A 516 21.80 33.56 32.64
N THR A 517 21.12 33.53 31.50
CA THR A 517 20.37 32.37 31.02
C THR A 517 21.08 31.78 29.81
N VAL A 518 21.26 30.46 29.83
CA VAL A 518 21.94 29.70 28.79
C VAL A 518 21.00 28.62 28.29
N SER A 519 20.78 28.59 26.99
CA SER A 519 20.00 27.56 26.31
C SER A 519 20.92 26.44 25.82
N LEU A 520 20.72 25.23 26.31
CA LEU A 520 21.56 24.08 26.03
C LEU A 520 20.79 23.01 25.25
N GLY A 521 21.36 22.53 24.15
CA GLY A 521 20.78 21.45 23.34
C GLY A 521 21.06 20.07 23.96
N TYR A 522 20.09 19.16 23.88
CA TYR A 522 20.23 17.79 24.40
C TYR A 522 21.40 17.08 23.72
N ASN A 523 22.38 16.63 24.52
CA ASN A 523 23.62 16.01 24.08
C ASN A 523 24.47 16.85 23.11
N TRP A 524 24.30 18.17 23.05
CA TRP A 524 25.15 19.02 22.22
C TRP A 524 26.04 19.94 23.04
N PRO A 525 27.35 20.00 22.71
CA PRO A 525 28.27 20.96 23.31
C PRO A 525 27.83 22.39 22.96
N ALA A 526 27.60 23.19 23.99
CA ALA A 526 27.44 24.64 23.88
C ALA A 526 28.67 25.31 24.48
N ALA A 527 29.29 26.23 23.73
CA ALA A 527 30.39 27.03 24.25
C ALA A 527 29.87 27.99 25.33
N LEU A 528 30.45 27.92 26.52
CA LEU A 528 30.12 28.71 27.70
C LEU A 528 31.35 29.43 28.24
N SER A 529 31.13 30.36 29.16
CA SER A 529 32.22 30.93 29.94
C SER A 529 32.81 29.88 30.88
N ALA A 530 34.13 29.89 31.09
CA ALA A 530 34.81 29.05 32.09
C ALA A 530 34.28 29.20 33.52
N ARG A 531 33.51 30.24 33.83
CA ARG A 531 32.88 30.46 35.15
C ARG A 531 31.43 29.98 35.23
N PHE A 532 30.93 29.28 34.22
CA PHE A 532 29.56 28.82 34.22
C PHE A 532 29.28 27.88 35.40
N GLN A 533 28.29 28.26 36.21
CA GLN A 533 27.74 27.50 37.33
C GLN A 533 26.21 27.60 37.27
N PRO A 534 25.49 26.53 36.89
CA PRO A 534 24.05 26.51 36.92
C PRO A 534 23.55 26.45 38.37
N GLU A 535 22.53 27.24 38.71
CA GLU A 535 21.82 27.15 39.99
C GLU A 535 20.41 26.59 39.81
N ARG A 536 19.78 26.91 38.68
CA ARG A 536 18.45 26.44 38.31
C ARG A 536 18.43 26.04 36.86
N ALA A 537 17.50 25.18 36.49
CA ALA A 537 17.14 25.03 35.11
C ALA A 537 15.64 24.90 34.92
N SER A 538 15.22 25.14 33.69
CA SER A 538 13.88 24.86 33.22
C SER A 538 13.92 24.05 31.93
N LEU A 539 12.95 23.15 31.80
CA LEU A 539 12.78 22.28 30.65
C LEU A 539 11.31 22.21 30.31
N LEU A 540 10.95 22.27 29.03
CA LEU A 540 9.58 21.98 28.62
C LEU A 540 9.39 20.46 28.55
N VAL A 541 8.39 19.95 29.26
CA VAL A 541 8.12 18.53 29.38
C VAL A 541 6.70 18.23 28.89
N LEU A 542 6.54 17.09 28.20
CA LEU A 542 5.24 16.62 27.76
C LEU A 542 4.53 15.95 28.93
N CYS A 543 3.33 16.40 29.27
CA CYS A 543 2.52 15.71 30.26
C CYS A 543 2.18 14.30 29.76
N ALA A 544 2.59 13.28 30.52
CA ALA A 544 2.30 11.89 30.19
C ALA A 544 0.79 11.57 30.15
N GLU A 545 0.00 12.29 30.95
CA GLU A 545 -1.45 12.06 31.05
C GLU A 545 -2.25 12.71 29.94
N CYS A 546 -2.16 14.04 29.75
CA CYS A 546 -3.00 14.74 28.79
C CYS A 546 -2.27 15.13 27.49
N GLY A 547 -0.96 14.90 27.39
CA GLY A 547 -0.17 15.31 26.22
C GLY A 547 0.00 16.83 26.07
N THR A 548 -0.36 17.62 27.09
CA THR A 548 -0.09 19.06 27.10
C THR A 548 1.33 19.33 27.56
N TRP A 549 2.02 20.26 26.89
CA TRP A 549 3.35 20.68 27.28
C TRP A 549 3.29 21.63 28.47
N HIS A 550 4.22 21.48 29.40
CA HIS A 550 4.37 22.39 30.52
C HIS A 550 5.84 22.53 30.90
N ARG A 551 6.15 23.59 31.65
CA ARG A 551 7.51 23.83 32.11
C ARG A 551 7.75 23.10 33.42
N ALA A 552 8.79 22.28 33.47
CA ALA A 552 9.39 21.77 34.70
C ALA A 552 10.59 22.64 35.06
N GLU A 553 10.70 23.04 36.32
CA GLU A 553 11.80 23.86 36.83
C GLU A 553 12.37 23.23 38.10
N GLY A 554 13.67 23.39 38.32
CA GLY A 554 14.31 22.85 39.51
C GLY A 554 15.68 23.46 39.74
N ALA A 555 16.21 23.25 40.94
CA ALA A 555 17.59 23.58 41.25
C ALA A 555 18.52 22.55 40.59
N ILE A 556 19.67 23.00 40.12
CA ILE A 556 20.77 22.14 39.68
C ILE A 556 21.90 22.32 40.71
N ALA A 557 22.40 21.21 41.25
CA ALA A 557 23.48 21.21 42.22
C ALA A 557 24.73 20.58 41.62
N TRP A 558 25.89 21.02 42.11
CA TRP A 558 27.17 20.41 41.79
C TRP A 558 27.22 18.96 42.31
N GLU A 559 27.57 18.01 41.46
CA GLU A 559 27.62 16.59 41.80
C GLU A 559 29.05 16.06 41.89
N TYR A 560 29.91 16.34 40.90
CA TYR A 560 31.28 15.82 40.87
C TYR A 560 32.23 16.66 40.00
N VAL A 561 33.53 16.48 40.20
CA VAL A 561 34.62 16.92 39.30
C VAL A 561 35.48 15.71 38.94
N ASP A 562 35.68 15.49 37.65
CA ASP A 562 36.64 14.52 37.10
C ASP A 562 37.83 15.30 36.51
N ASP A 563 39.00 15.10 37.11
CA ASP A 563 40.26 15.81 36.81
C ASP A 563 41.28 14.91 36.07
N ASP A 564 40.90 13.69 35.68
CA ASP A 564 41.81 12.67 35.14
C ASP A 564 42.18 12.86 33.65
N HIS A 565 41.65 13.89 32.98
CA HIS A 565 41.97 14.18 31.59
C HIS A 565 43.21 15.10 31.47
N TYR A 566 44.20 14.67 30.70
CA TYR A 566 45.45 15.41 30.45
C TYR A 566 45.25 16.82 29.82
N ALA A 567 44.04 17.16 29.38
CA ALA A 567 43.70 18.42 28.69
C ALA A 567 42.52 19.22 29.28
N GLY A 568 41.84 18.76 30.33
CA GLY A 568 40.62 19.42 30.83
C GLY A 568 40.15 18.97 32.21
N ALA A 569 39.09 19.62 32.72
CA ALA A 569 38.38 19.25 33.94
C ALA A 569 36.86 19.23 33.68
N ASP A 570 36.21 18.09 33.94
CA ASP A 570 34.77 17.92 33.74
C ASP A 570 34.03 18.17 35.05
N HIS A 571 33.12 19.15 35.03
CA HIS A 571 32.24 19.46 36.15
C HIS A 571 30.84 18.90 35.86
N GLY A 572 30.41 17.92 36.66
CA GLY A 572 29.07 17.36 36.60
C GLY A 572 28.12 18.08 37.53
N PHE A 573 26.98 18.53 36.99
CA PHE A 573 25.88 19.10 37.74
C PHE A 573 24.62 18.28 37.51
N VAL A 574 23.81 18.08 38.56
CA VAL A 574 22.55 17.32 38.47
C VAL A 574 21.44 18.04 39.21
N GLY A 575 20.24 18.00 38.64
CA GLY A 575 19.04 18.55 39.26
C GLY A 575 17.80 17.76 38.89
N THR A 576 16.82 17.76 39.79
CA THR A 576 15.47 17.26 39.52
C THR A 576 14.57 18.45 39.23
N LEU A 577 14.09 18.54 38.00
CA LEU A 577 13.12 19.54 37.56
C LEU A 577 11.72 19.05 37.88
N HIS A 578 10.90 19.91 38.47
CA HIS A 578 9.53 19.63 38.84
C HIS A 578 8.57 20.56 38.09
N GLY A 579 7.48 20.01 37.57
CA GLY A 579 6.40 20.78 36.98
C GLY A 579 5.07 20.05 37.12
N ALA A 580 4.01 20.80 37.43
CA ALA A 580 2.65 20.31 37.37
C ALA A 580 2.04 20.72 36.03
N CYS A 581 1.37 19.78 35.35
CA CYS A 581 0.69 20.09 34.11
C CYS A 581 -0.49 21.04 34.36
N PRO A 582 -0.55 22.23 33.72
CA PRO A 582 -1.61 23.20 33.97
C PRO A 582 -3.00 22.71 33.53
N THR A 583 -3.05 21.74 32.59
CA THR A 583 -4.29 21.21 32.04
C THR A 583 -4.93 20.11 32.89
N CYS A 584 -4.14 19.17 33.42
CA CYS A 584 -4.66 18.01 34.16
C CYS A 584 -4.14 17.87 35.59
N GLY A 585 -3.22 18.74 36.02
CA GLY A 585 -2.65 18.73 37.37
C GLY A 585 -1.63 17.62 37.63
N ALA A 586 -1.28 16.79 36.64
CA ALA A 586 -0.32 15.71 36.81
C ALA A 586 1.09 16.25 37.05
N ASP A 587 1.76 15.76 38.10
CA ASP A 587 3.14 16.10 38.42
C ASP A 587 4.12 15.36 37.51
N ARG A 588 5.18 16.05 37.11
CA ARG A 588 6.29 15.51 36.33
C ARG A 588 7.60 15.88 37.01
N TYR A 589 8.44 14.87 37.19
CA TYR A 589 9.82 15.00 37.65
C TYR A 589 10.74 14.58 36.51
N VAL A 590 11.75 15.40 36.21
CA VAL A 590 12.78 15.09 35.22
C VAL A 590 14.14 15.32 35.84
N GLN A 591 14.96 14.28 35.94
CA GLN A 591 16.34 14.46 36.32
C GLN A 591 17.17 14.87 35.11
N VAL A 592 17.89 15.98 35.25
CA VAL A 592 18.80 16.48 34.24
C VAL A 592 20.21 16.41 34.79
N ARG A 593 21.13 15.97 33.93
CA ARG A 593 22.57 16.04 34.15
C ARG A 593 23.15 17.01 33.15
N LEU A 594 24.07 17.83 33.63
CA LEU A 594 24.78 18.83 32.86
C LEU A 594 26.27 18.63 33.11
N THR A 595 27.01 18.30 32.07
CA THR A 595 28.46 18.14 32.11
C THR A 595 29.08 19.38 31.49
N VAL A 596 29.97 20.05 32.23
CA VAL A 596 30.72 21.22 31.77
C VAL A 596 32.20 20.86 31.69
N THR A 597 32.69 20.69 30.48
CA THR A 597 34.09 20.39 30.18
C THR A 597 34.87 21.68 30.04
N ARG A 598 35.86 21.90 30.91
CA ARG A 598 36.75 23.08 30.85
C ARG A 598 38.09 22.69 30.27
N SER A 599 38.53 23.41 29.24
CA SER A 599 39.88 23.29 28.69
C SER A 599 40.89 23.99 29.59
N ARG A 600 41.98 23.30 29.94
CA ARG A 600 43.08 23.88 30.72
C ARG A 600 44.01 24.77 29.88
N ILE A 601 43.87 24.75 28.55
CA ILE A 601 44.80 25.37 27.60
C ILE A 601 44.37 26.79 27.22
N ASP A 602 43.07 27.01 27.00
CA ASP A 602 42.52 28.26 26.46
C ASP A 602 41.39 28.86 27.31
N ASP A 603 41.14 28.31 28.51
CA ASP A 603 40.10 28.76 29.43
C ASP A 603 38.69 28.81 28.78
N SER A 604 38.47 27.93 27.79
CA SER A 604 37.15 27.69 27.19
C SER A 604 36.38 26.64 27.99
N ALA A 605 35.05 26.72 27.95
CA ALA A 605 34.19 25.69 28.52
C ALA A 605 33.13 25.28 27.51
N GLU A 606 32.82 23.99 27.48
CA GLU A 606 31.70 23.45 26.74
C GLU A 606 30.76 22.76 27.71
N ALA A 607 29.45 22.87 27.47
CA ALA A 607 28.47 22.16 28.27
C ALA A 607 27.57 21.29 27.42
N VAL A 608 27.32 20.08 27.92
CA VAL A 608 26.43 19.10 27.34
C VAL A 608 25.44 18.69 28.42
N TRP A 609 24.15 18.61 28.10
CA TRP A 609 23.16 18.09 29.04
C TRP A 609 22.50 16.82 28.53
N ASP A 610 22.18 15.92 29.45
CA ASP A 610 21.46 14.68 29.24
C ASP A 610 20.36 14.51 30.31
N GLU A 611 19.34 13.74 29.98
CA GLU A 611 18.30 13.35 30.94
C GLU A 611 18.82 12.11 31.68
N ARG A 612 18.93 12.20 33.01
CA ARG A 612 19.37 11.07 33.82
C ARG A 612 18.18 10.14 34.00
N ALA A 613 18.20 8.99 33.33
CA ALA A 613 17.34 7.89 33.74
C ALA A 613 17.85 7.40 35.10
N ASP A 614 16.98 7.39 36.12
CA ASP A 614 17.29 6.76 37.40
C ASP A 614 17.86 5.36 37.13
N ARG A 615 19.08 5.11 37.64
CA ARG A 615 19.82 3.85 37.47
C ARG A 615 19.25 2.75 38.35
#